data_AF-A0A422LY65-F1
#
_entry.id   AF-A0A422LY65-F1
#
_cell.length_a   1.000
_cell.length_b   1.000
_cell.length_c   1.000
_cell.angle_alpha   90.00
_cell.angle_beta   90.00
_cell.angle_gamma   90.00
#
_symmetry.space_group_name_H-M   'P 1'
#
loop_
_entity.id
_entity.type
_entity.pdbx_description
1 polymer ?
#
loop_
_entity_poly.entity_id
_entity_poly.type
_entity_poly.pdbx_seq_one_letter_code
_entity_poly.pdbx_strand_id
1 'polypeptide(L)'
;MDTKKRHDRVLGRFTTRRSGNSLSLTVPADAGVNEGQEYLLLVDDEGTLKYEPQRINPWHTKAIQKIDFKAMKKEIGIVSEESSRGKEV
;
A
#
# COMPACT_ATOMS: atom_id res chain seq x y z
N MET A 1 13.87 -27.90 2.94
CA MET A 1 13.22 -26.65 2.50
C MET A 1 14.32 -25.69 2.10
N ASP A 2 14.63 -25.62 0.81
CA ASP A 2 15.68 -24.78 0.26
C ASP A 2 15.32 -23.29 0.40
N THR A 3 15.95 -22.61 1.35
CA THR A 3 15.96 -21.15 1.40
C THR A 3 16.81 -20.66 0.23
N LYS A 4 16.17 -20.36 -0.92
CA LYS A 4 16.81 -19.64 -2.03
C LYS A 4 17.44 -18.35 -1.46
N LYS A 5 18.76 -18.33 -1.28
CA LYS A 5 19.52 -17.11 -0.99
C LYS A 5 19.23 -16.14 -2.14
N ARG A 6 18.41 -15.13 -1.88
CA ARG A 6 18.26 -14.01 -2.81
C ARG A 6 19.59 -13.27 -2.77
N HIS A 7 20.25 -13.19 -3.92
CA HIS A 7 21.44 -12.36 -4.05
C HIS A 7 20.99 -10.91 -4.07
N ASP A 8 21.33 -10.17 -3.02
CA ASP A 8 21.08 -8.74 -2.98
C ASP A 8 21.95 -8.07 -4.04
N ARG A 9 21.31 -7.34 -4.96
CA ARG A 9 21.99 -6.55 -5.97
C ARG A 9 22.16 -5.13 -5.47
N VAL A 10 23.39 -4.65 -5.44
CA VAL A 10 23.68 -3.24 -5.17
C VAL A 10 23.23 -2.40 -6.35
N LEU A 11 22.28 -1.48 -6.13
CA LEU A 11 21.74 -0.58 -7.15
C LEU A 11 22.53 0.74 -7.29
N GLY A 12 23.48 1.00 -6.39
CA GLY A 12 24.29 2.22 -6.35
C GLY A 12 24.27 2.88 -4.98
N ARG A 13 24.84 4.09 -4.90
CA ARG A 13 24.82 4.93 -3.71
C ARG A 13 23.85 6.09 -3.92
N PHE A 14 22.88 6.21 -3.01
CA PHE A 14 21.85 7.23 -3.08
C PHE A 14 21.89 8.09 -1.82
N THR A 15 21.63 9.38 -1.98
CA THR A 15 21.54 10.34 -0.88
C THR A 15 20.11 10.82 -0.77
N THR A 16 19.60 10.89 0.46
CA THR A 16 18.29 11.45 0.75
C THR A 16 18.21 12.91 0.32
N ARG A 17 17.06 13.31 -0.21
CA ARG A 17 16.79 14.69 -0.63
C ARG A 17 15.61 15.22 0.18
N ARG A 18 15.61 16.50 0.55
CA ARG A 18 14.44 17.12 1.18
C ARG A 18 13.34 17.33 0.15
N SER A 19 12.14 16.85 0.46
CA SER A 19 10.92 17.08 -0.30
C SER A 19 9.83 17.53 0.67
N GLY A 20 9.50 18.83 0.64
CA GLY A 20 8.63 19.45 1.65
C GLY A 20 9.16 19.22 3.06
N ASN A 21 8.32 18.64 3.92
CA ASN A 21 8.65 18.29 5.30
C ASN A 21 9.22 16.87 5.48
N SER A 22 9.70 16.25 4.40
CA SER A 22 10.15 14.84 4.41
C SER A 22 11.50 14.65 3.71
N LEU A 23 12.09 13.47 3.87
CA LEU A 23 13.24 13.01 3.12
C LEU A 23 12.82 11.92 2.15
N SER A 24 13.33 11.97 0.92
CA SER A 24 13.08 10.96 -0.10
C SER A 24 14.38 10.32 -0.60
N LEU A 25 14.34 9.00 -0.80
CA LEU A 25 15.34 8.24 -1.56
C LEU A 25 14.79 7.95 -2.94
N THR A 26 15.61 8.14 -3.97
CA THR A 26 15.24 7.83 -5.35
C THR A 26 15.58 6.38 -5.65
N VAL A 27 14.59 5.64 -6.12
CA VAL A 27 14.78 4.29 -6.66
C VAL A 27 15.13 4.42 -8.14
N PRO A 28 16.23 3.82 -8.63
CA PRO A 28 16.59 3.88 -10.04
C PRO A 28 15.64 3.02 -10.90
N ALA A 29 15.44 3.41 -12.16
CA ALA A 29 14.48 2.74 -13.05
C ALA A 29 14.84 1.27 -13.35
N ASP A 30 16.12 0.93 -13.31
CA ASP A 30 16.63 -0.44 -13.50
C ASP A 30 16.40 -1.36 -12.29
N ALA A 31 15.85 -0.84 -11.19
CA ALA A 31 15.43 -1.62 -10.03
C ALA A 31 14.21 -2.50 -10.31
N GLY A 32 13.47 -2.26 -11.41
CA GLY A 32 12.28 -3.02 -11.77
C GLY A 32 11.05 -2.73 -10.90
N VAL A 33 11.03 -1.56 -10.24
CA VAL A 33 9.90 -1.08 -9.44
C VAL A 33 9.00 -0.22 -10.31
N ASN A 34 7.70 -0.50 -10.27
CA ASN A 34 6.70 0.24 -11.05
C ASN A 34 6.21 1.48 -10.28
N GLU A 35 5.79 2.50 -11.02
CA GLU A 35 5.09 3.65 -10.45
C GLU A 35 3.79 3.20 -9.74
N GLY A 36 3.51 3.82 -8.59
CA GLY A 36 2.34 3.49 -7.77
C GLY A 36 2.45 2.20 -6.96
N GLN A 37 3.60 1.50 -7.00
CA GLN A 37 3.82 0.33 -6.15
C GLN A 37 4.00 0.74 -4.68
N GLU A 38 3.18 0.18 -3.80
CA GLU A 38 3.24 0.45 -2.36
C GLU A 38 4.31 -0.40 -1.66
N TYR A 39 5.02 0.24 -0.73
CA TYR A 39 6.03 -0.40 0.10
C TYR A 39 5.80 -0.05 1.57
N LEU A 40 6.03 -1.03 2.43
CA LEU A 40 6.15 -0.84 3.87
C LEU A 40 7.61 -0.49 4.17
N LEU A 41 7.82 0.64 4.84
CA LEU A 41 9.12 1.06 5.33
C LEU A 41 9.29 0.61 6.78
N LEU A 42 10.32 -0.19 7.02
CA LEU A 42 10.72 -0.69 8.33
C LEU A 42 12.10 -0.14 8.67
N VAL A 43 12.32 0.12 9.96
CA VAL A 43 13.64 0.41 10.54
C VAL A 43 13.92 -0.76 11.47
N ASP A 44 15.05 -1.44 11.29
CA ASP A 44 15.47 -2.47 12.26
C ASP A 44 16.27 -1.86 13.43
N ASP A 45 16.62 -2.70 14.39
CA ASP A 45 17.31 -2.29 15.62
C ASP A 45 18.71 -1.71 15.36
N GLU A 46 19.30 -1.97 14.19
CA GLU A 46 20.59 -1.43 13.75
C GLU A 46 20.45 -0.09 13.00
N GLY A 47 19.21 0.39 12.80
CA GLY A 47 18.90 1.61 12.08
C GLY A 47 18.88 1.43 10.56
N THR A 48 18.87 0.20 10.06
CA THR A 48 18.80 -0.07 8.62
C THR A 48 17.37 0.10 8.11
N LEU A 49 17.21 0.87 7.03
CA LEU A 49 15.94 1.02 6.33
C LEU A 49 15.69 -0.17 5.40
N LYS A 50 14.54 -0.82 5.57
CA LYS A 50 14.07 -1.93 4.73
C LYS A 50 12.73 -1.57 4.09
N TYR A 51 12.63 -1.78 2.78
CA TYR A 51 11.40 -1.58 2.02
C TYR A 51 10.85 -2.92 1.56
N GLU A 52 9.65 -3.26 2.02
CA GLU A 52 8.98 -4.50 1.64
C GLU A 52 7.77 -4.21 0.75
N PRO A 53 7.64 -4.83 -0.43
CA PRO A 53 6.49 -4.61 -1.30
C PRO A 53 5.23 -5.07 -0.58
N GLN A 54 4.24 -4.18 -0.46
CA GLN A 54 2.97 -4.57 0.11
C GLN A 54 2.10 -5.25 -0.94
N ARG A 55 1.37 -6.29 -0.54
CA ARG A 55 0.35 -6.87 -1.39
C ARG A 55 -0.71 -5.80 -1.66
N ILE A 56 -1.03 -5.64 -2.94
CA ILE A 56 -2.00 -4.68 -3.48
C ILE A 56 -3.25 -4.64 -2.60
N ASN A 57 -3.61 -3.45 -2.12
CA ASN A 57 -4.86 -3.24 -1.42
C ASN A 57 -6.02 -3.74 -2.30
N PRO A 58 -6.77 -4.77 -1.86
CA PRO A 58 -7.84 -5.36 -2.67
C PRO A 58 -8.89 -4.31 -3.06
N TRP A 59 -9.11 -3.28 -2.24
CA TRP A 59 -10.07 -2.20 -2.52
C TRP A 59 -9.74 -1.37 -3.77
N HIS A 60 -8.47 -1.31 -4.16
CA HIS A 60 -8.02 -0.60 -5.36
C HIS A 60 -7.76 -1.52 -6.56
N THR A 61 -8.08 -2.81 -6.44
CA THR A 61 -7.99 -3.72 -7.58
C THR A 61 -9.13 -3.50 -8.56
N LYS A 62 -8.85 -3.66 -9.86
CA LYS A 62 -9.88 -3.67 -10.92
C LYS A 62 -10.97 -4.72 -10.66
N ALA A 63 -10.67 -5.77 -9.90
CA ALA A 63 -11.64 -6.79 -9.51
C ALA A 63 -12.69 -6.21 -8.54
N ILE A 64 -12.27 -5.46 -7.52
CA ILE A 64 -13.19 -4.82 -6.58
C ILE A 64 -13.94 -3.63 -7.22
N GLN A 65 -13.32 -2.85 -8.10
CA GLN A 65 -14.03 -1.78 -8.83
C GLN A 65 -15.19 -2.28 -9.70
N LYS A 66 -15.17 -3.56 -10.10
CA LYS A 66 -16.25 -4.19 -10.87
C LYS A 66 -17.39 -4.73 -10.01
N ILE A 67 -17.24 -4.74 -8.68
CA ILE A 67 -18.30 -5.19 -7.76
C ILE A 67 -19.34 -4.09 -7.64
N ASP A 68 -20.58 -4.39 -8.03
CA ASP A 68 -21.72 -3.51 -7.75
C ASP A 68 -22.18 -3.72 -6.29
N PHE A 69 -21.54 -2.99 -5.39
CA PHE A 69 -21.86 -2.99 -3.98
C PHE A 69 -23.31 -2.56 -3.68
N LYS A 70 -23.94 -1.79 -4.58
CA LYS A 70 -25.31 -1.32 -4.41
C LYS A 70 -26.30 -2.46 -4.66
N ALA A 71 -26.08 -3.24 -5.71
CA ALA A 71 -26.86 -4.45 -5.97
C ALA A 71 -26.71 -5.47 -4.83
N MET A 72 -25.48 -5.68 -4.38
CA MET A 72 -25.18 -6.63 -3.29
C MET A 72 -25.85 -6.24 -1.96
N LYS A 73 -25.86 -4.94 -1.60
CA LYS A 73 -26.57 -4.44 -0.42
C LYS A 73 -28.08 -4.69 -0.47
N LYS A 74 -28.68 -4.56 -1.67
CA LYS A 74 -30.11 -4.80 -1.88
C LYS A 74 -30.47 -6.29 -1.75
N GLU A 75 -29.58 -7.18 -2.16
CA GLU A 75 -29.75 -8.63 -2.05
C GLU A 75 -29.57 -9.15 -0.62
N ILE A 76 -28.57 -8.63 0.11
CA ILE A 76 -28.27 -9.05 1.50
C ILE A 76 -29.28 -8.43 2.50
N GLY A 77 -30.10 -7.48 2.08
CA GLY A 77 -31.13 -6.86 2.92
C GLY A 77 -30.55 -6.01 4.05
N ILE A 78 -29.39 -5.38 3.84
CA ILE A 78 -28.78 -4.50 4.84
C ILE A 78 -29.61 -3.22 4.94
N VAL A 79 -30.47 -3.16 5.96
CA VAL A 79 -31.26 -1.98 6.34
C VAL A 79 -30.42 -1.08 7.27
N SER A 80 -29.21 -0.70 6.86
CA SER A 80 -28.36 0.19 7.67
C SER A 80 -28.58 1.68 7.38
N GLU A 81 -29.42 2.00 6.39
CA GLU A 81 -29.94 3.37 6.19
C GLU A 81 -31.17 3.56 7.07
N GLU A 82 -31.03 3.31 8.38
CA GLU A 82 -31.99 3.85 9.33
C GLU A 82 -31.94 5.38 9.22
N SER A 83 -33.09 6.01 9.06
CA SER A 83 -33.18 7.47 9.03
C SER A 83 -32.55 8.03 10.31
N SER A 84 -31.66 9.02 10.18
CA SER A 84 -31.00 9.70 11.30
C SER A 84 -32.00 10.01 12.40
N ARG A 85 -31.85 9.35 13.56
CA ARG A 85 -32.70 9.55 14.75
C ARG A 85 -32.09 10.52 15.76
N GLY A 86 -31.24 11.44 15.31
CA GLY A 86 -30.71 12.51 16.14
C GLY A 86 -31.50 13.80 15.93
N LYS A 87 -32.44 14.09 16.83
CA LYS A 87 -32.72 15.49 17.22
C LYS A 87 -32.09 15.65 18.59
N GLU A 88 -30.92 16.29 18.67
CA GLU A 88 -30.51 16.88 19.95
C GLU A 88 -31.56 17.92 20.33
N VAL A 89 -32.11 17.76 21.53
CA VAL A 89 -32.91 18.77 22.24
C VAL A 89 -32.02 19.50 23.23
#